data_AF-A0A388QQC5-F1
#
_entry.id   AF-A0A388QQC5-F1
#
_cell.length_a   1.000
_cell.length_b   1.000
_cell.length_c   1.000
_cell.angle_alpha   90.00
_cell.angle_beta   90.00
_cell.angle_gamma   90.00
#
_symmetry.space_group_name_H-M   'P 1'
#
loop_
_entity.id
_entity.type
_entity.pdbx_description
1 polymer ?
#
loop_
_entity_poly.entity_id
_entity_poly.type
_entity_poly.pdbx_seq_one_letter_code
_entity_poly.pdbx_strand_id
1 'polypeptide(L)'
;MQAAYAEHPWRILTHVGASLVALAIGPWQFIPALRRRKALHRGLGFAYFLTVLVGGISGLFTAFIAQGGAISMAGFVVLSAFWIGTALLALAAVKGADYAAHERWAIRNFSLTFAAVTIRWQLGAGFAVGRPFEDFYWMLSWTC
;
A
#
# COMPACT_ATOMS: atom_id res chain seq x y z
N MET A 1 -13.32 -18.26 -6.44
CA MET A 1 -12.55 -17.01 -6.66
C MET A 1 -13.40 -15.84 -7.18
N GLN A 2 -14.35 -16.04 -8.12
CA GLN A 2 -15.07 -14.94 -8.80
C GLN A 2 -16.20 -14.26 -8.01
N ALA A 3 -16.92 -14.96 -7.12
CA ALA A 3 -18.18 -14.44 -6.56
C ALA A 3 -18.03 -13.14 -5.74
N ALA A 4 -17.15 -13.12 -4.72
CA ALA A 4 -16.95 -11.94 -3.87
C ALA A 4 -16.35 -10.73 -4.61
N TYR A 5 -15.51 -10.97 -5.63
CA TYR A 5 -14.93 -9.91 -6.47
C TYR A 5 -15.97 -9.34 -7.44
N ALA A 6 -16.86 -10.18 -7.96
CA ALA A 6 -17.92 -9.78 -8.89
C ALA A 6 -19.02 -8.95 -8.22
N GLU A 7 -19.25 -9.13 -6.92
CA GLU A 7 -20.26 -8.36 -6.17
C GLU A 7 -19.79 -6.94 -5.80
N HIS A 8 -18.47 -6.72 -5.71
CA HIS A 8 -17.89 -5.44 -5.27
C HIS A 8 -16.74 -4.93 -6.15
N PRO A 9 -16.90 -4.85 -7.49
CA PRO A 9 -15.80 -4.53 -8.41
C PRO A 9 -15.21 -3.14 -8.13
N TRP A 10 -16.04 -2.18 -7.74
CA TRP A 10 -15.60 -0.81 -7.48
C TRP A 10 -14.64 -0.71 -6.28
N ARG A 11 -14.80 -1.52 -5.23
CA ARG A 11 -13.91 -1.47 -4.05
C ARG A 11 -12.48 -1.81 -4.43
N ILE A 12 -12.37 -2.86 -5.23
CA ILE A 12 -11.11 -3.47 -5.61
C ILE A 12 -10.44 -2.67 -6.71
N LEU A 13 -11.21 -2.21 -7.70
CA LEU A 13 -10.71 -1.32 -8.74
C LEU A 13 -10.21 0.01 -8.16
N THR A 14 -10.92 0.57 -7.17
CA THR A 14 -10.47 1.80 -6.49
C THR A 14 -9.16 1.56 -5.73
N HIS A 15 -9.07 0.47 -4.96
CA HIS A 15 -7.84 0.11 -4.24
C HIS A 15 -6.67 -0.10 -5.21
N VAL A 16 -6.85 -0.94 -6.23
CA VAL A 16 -5.81 -1.27 -7.21
C VAL A 16 -5.38 -0.03 -7.98
N GLY A 17 -6.34 0.75 -8.51
CA GLY A 17 -6.06 1.96 -9.27
C GLY A 17 -5.26 2.97 -8.44
N ALA A 18 -5.73 3.29 -7.24
CA ALA A 18 -5.04 4.24 -6.37
C ALA A 18 -3.64 3.72 -5.94
N SER A 19 -3.52 2.44 -5.61
CA SER A 19 -2.24 1.83 -5.20
C SER A 19 -1.22 1.82 -6.34
N LEU A 20 -1.64 1.61 -7.58
CA LEU A 20 -0.76 1.69 -8.76
C LEU A 20 -0.22 3.11 -8.96
N VAL A 21 -1.06 4.13 -8.79
CA VAL A 21 -0.60 5.52 -8.87
C VAL A 21 0.36 5.84 -7.74
N ALA A 22 0.08 5.40 -6.51
CA ALA A 22 1.00 5.57 -5.37
C ALA A 22 2.37 4.92 -5.63
N LEU A 23 2.39 3.67 -6.12
CA LEU A 23 3.61 2.96 -6.52
C LEU A 23 4.37 3.67 -7.62
N ALA A 24 3.67 4.22 -8.62
CA ALA A 24 4.29 4.94 -9.72
C ALA A 24 4.93 6.26 -9.26
N ILE A 25 4.33 6.96 -8.29
CA ILE A 25 4.83 8.27 -7.81
C ILE A 25 5.93 8.12 -6.74
N GLY A 26 5.80 7.15 -5.85
CA GLY A 26 6.65 7.00 -4.65
C GLY A 26 8.16 7.05 -4.90
N PRO A 27 8.73 6.26 -5.83
CA PRO A 27 10.17 6.22 -6.08
C PRO A 27 10.77 7.60 -6.41
N TRP A 28 10.04 8.42 -7.16
CA TRP A 28 10.49 9.75 -7.59
C TRP A 28 10.67 10.72 -6.41
N GLN A 29 10.01 10.48 -5.26
CA GLN A 29 10.17 11.30 -4.06
C GLN A 29 11.55 11.17 -3.42
N PHE A 30 12.24 10.06 -3.67
CA PHE A 30 13.54 9.76 -3.06
C PHE A 30 14.74 10.17 -3.92
N ILE A 31 14.50 10.59 -5.17
CA ILE A 31 15.58 11.02 -6.08
C ILE A 31 16.07 12.43 -5.67
N PRO A 32 17.36 12.60 -5.29
CA PRO A 32 17.86 13.89 -4.81
C PRO A 32 17.66 15.05 -5.80
N ALA A 33 17.81 14.79 -7.10
CA ALA A 33 17.63 15.79 -8.15
C ALA A 33 16.18 16.31 -8.23
N LEU A 34 15.18 15.45 -8.01
CA LEU A 34 13.77 15.83 -8.02
C LEU A 34 13.37 16.50 -6.70
N ARG A 35 13.91 16.05 -5.57
CA ARG A 35 13.67 16.66 -4.25
C ARG A 35 14.14 18.12 -4.17
N ARG A 36 15.22 18.48 -4.89
CA ARG A 36 15.68 19.87 -5.03
C ARG A 36 14.64 20.77 -5.75
N ARG A 37 13.80 20.19 -6.61
CA ARG A 37 12.68 20.91 -7.27
C ARG A 37 11.47 20.95 -6.33
N LYS A 38 11.51 21.86 -5.34
CA LYS A 38 10.52 21.93 -4.24
C LYS A 38 9.06 21.88 -4.68
N ALA A 39 8.68 22.61 -5.73
CA ALA A 39 7.30 22.61 -6.23
C ALA A 39 6.88 21.22 -6.76
N LEU A 40 7.75 20.57 -7.52
CA LEU A 40 7.50 19.22 -8.05
C LEU A 40 7.44 18.19 -6.92
N HIS A 41 8.39 18.21 -6.00
CA HIS A 41 8.39 17.32 -4.83
C HIS A 41 7.11 17.47 -4.00
N ARG A 42 6.68 18.70 -3.72
CA ARG A 42 5.43 18.95 -2.96
C ARG A 42 4.19 18.51 -3.72
N GLY A 43 4.11 18.80 -5.02
CA GLY A 43 2.96 18.40 -5.85
C GLY A 43 2.82 16.88 -5.96
N LEU A 44 3.92 16.19 -6.28
CA LEU A 44 3.95 14.73 -6.34
C LEU A 44 3.74 14.10 -4.97
N GLY A 45 4.34 14.63 -3.91
CA GLY A 45 4.14 14.14 -2.53
C GLY A 45 2.68 14.27 -2.07
N PHE A 46 1.99 15.36 -2.46
CA PHE A 46 0.57 15.53 -2.19
C PHE A 46 -0.30 14.54 -2.99
N ALA A 47 -0.03 14.38 -4.28
CA ALA A 47 -0.72 13.38 -5.11
C ALA A 47 -0.53 11.96 -4.57
N TYR A 48 0.71 11.60 -4.21
CA TYR A 48 1.04 10.35 -3.55
C TYR A 48 0.23 10.15 -2.27
N PHE A 49 0.22 11.15 -1.37
CA PHE A 49 -0.54 11.08 -0.12
C PHE A 49 -2.03 10.84 -0.36
N LEU A 50 -2.66 11.54 -1.31
CA LEU A 50 -4.08 11.32 -1.64
C LEU A 50 -4.32 9.90 -2.16
N THR A 51 -3.46 9.40 -3.02
CA THR A 51 -3.58 8.04 -3.56
C THR A 51 -3.37 6.97 -2.49
N VAL A 52 -2.49 7.20 -1.51
CA VAL A 52 -2.32 6.33 -0.33
C VAL A 52 -3.56 6.34 0.55
N LEU A 53 -4.21 7.49 0.77
CA LEU A 53 -5.46 7.54 1.55
C LEU A 53 -6.59 6.80 0.85
N VAL A 54 -6.81 7.07 -0.45
CA VAL A 54 -7.86 6.40 -1.22
C VAL A 54 -7.59 4.90 -1.31
N GLY A 55 -6.35 4.51 -1.65
CA GLY A 55 -5.92 3.13 -1.73
C GLY A 55 -5.99 2.41 -0.39
N GLY A 56 -5.54 3.03 0.69
CA GLY A 56 -5.54 2.46 2.03
C GLY A 56 -6.96 2.26 2.58
N ILE A 57 -7.84 3.25 2.43
CA ILE A 57 -9.23 3.15 2.92
C ILE A 57 -9.99 2.08 2.13
N SER A 58 -9.90 2.10 0.79
CA SER A 58 -10.53 1.05 -0.04
C SER A 58 -9.90 -0.33 0.18
N GLY A 59 -8.59 -0.39 0.46
CA GLY A 59 -7.88 -1.61 0.84
C GLY A 59 -8.37 -2.19 2.17
N LEU A 60 -8.61 -1.32 3.17
CA LEU A 60 -9.19 -1.71 4.45
C LEU A 60 -10.57 -2.36 4.27
N PHE A 61 -11.44 -1.76 3.45
CA PHE A 61 -12.73 -2.37 3.13
C PHE A 61 -12.62 -3.67 2.34
N THR A 62 -11.60 -3.77 1.47
CA THR A 62 -11.33 -4.99 0.70
C THR A 62 -10.79 -6.11 1.60
N ALA A 63 -10.10 -5.79 2.69
CA ALA A 63 -9.56 -6.78 3.63
C ALA A 63 -10.67 -7.65 4.26
N PHE A 64 -11.87 -7.09 4.50
CA PHE A 64 -13.00 -7.84 5.06
C PHE A 64 -13.59 -8.91 4.13
N ILE A 65 -13.25 -8.85 2.83
CA ILE A 65 -13.63 -9.86 1.84
C ILE A 65 -12.41 -10.62 1.31
N ALA A 66 -11.26 -10.51 1.99
CA ALA A 66 -10.06 -11.24 1.63
C ALA A 66 -10.26 -12.76 1.79
N GLN A 67 -9.58 -13.53 0.94
CA GLN A 67 -9.56 -15.00 1.04
C GLN A 67 -8.65 -15.44 2.18
N GLY A 68 -8.56 -16.74 2.50
CA GLY A 68 -7.69 -17.23 3.59
C GLY A 68 -8.22 -16.99 5.01
N GLY A 69 -9.48 -16.56 5.14
CA GLY A 69 -10.18 -16.48 6.42
C GLY A 69 -9.71 -15.34 7.33
N ALA A 70 -10.00 -15.47 8.62
CA ALA A 70 -9.79 -14.40 9.60
C ALA A 70 -8.32 -13.97 9.76
N ILE A 71 -7.37 -14.89 9.52
CA ILE A 71 -5.93 -14.62 9.63
C ILE A 71 -5.48 -13.65 8.52
N SER A 72 -5.91 -13.90 7.28
CA SER A 72 -5.64 -13.02 6.14
C SER A 72 -6.30 -11.65 6.30
N MET A 73 -7.57 -11.65 6.73
CA MET A 73 -8.30 -10.42 7.01
C MET A 73 -7.55 -9.56 8.03
N ALA A 74 -7.12 -10.15 9.15
CA ALA A 74 -6.37 -9.43 10.19
C ALA A 74 -5.07 -8.82 9.65
N GLY A 75 -4.28 -9.60 8.88
CA GLY A 75 -3.04 -9.11 8.29
C GLY A 75 -3.25 -7.91 7.36
N PHE A 76 -4.23 -7.98 6.46
CA PHE A 76 -4.52 -6.88 5.53
C PHE A 76 -5.15 -5.65 6.20
N VAL A 77 -5.95 -5.84 7.26
CA VAL A 77 -6.46 -4.73 8.08
C VAL A 77 -5.29 -4.00 8.76
N VAL A 78 -4.37 -4.74 9.39
CA VAL A 78 -3.19 -4.18 10.05
C VAL A 78 -2.30 -3.46 9.04
N LEU A 79 -2.04 -4.06 7.88
CA LEU A 79 -1.28 -3.43 6.79
C LEU A 79 -1.93 -2.12 6.33
N SER A 80 -3.24 -2.13 6.09
CA SER A 80 -3.98 -0.93 5.66
C SER A 80 -3.96 0.17 6.72
N ALA A 81 -4.13 -0.18 8.00
CA ALA A 81 -4.07 0.76 9.10
C ALA A 81 -2.68 1.40 9.23
N PHE A 82 -1.60 0.60 9.16
CA PHE A 82 -0.25 1.15 9.18
C PHE A 82 0.07 1.98 7.94
N TRP A 83 -0.42 1.58 6.77
CA TRP A 83 -0.20 2.33 5.55
C TRP A 83 -0.86 3.72 5.63
N ILE A 84 -2.11 3.82 6.07
CA ILE A 84 -2.76 5.12 6.30
C ILE A 84 -2.07 5.89 7.43
N GLY A 85 -1.80 5.24 8.57
CA GLY A 85 -1.24 5.87 9.76
C GLY A 85 0.14 6.48 9.50
N THR A 86 1.02 5.76 8.81
CA THR A 86 2.35 6.27 8.45
C THR A 86 2.29 7.46 7.48
N ALA A 87 1.32 7.49 6.55
CA ALA A 87 1.11 8.65 5.67
C ALA A 87 0.67 9.88 6.47
N LEU A 88 -0.25 9.72 7.43
CA LEU A 88 -0.71 10.79 8.31
C LEU A 88 0.42 11.32 9.20
N LEU A 89 1.27 10.43 9.74
CA LEU A 89 2.45 10.81 10.52
C LEU A 89 3.48 11.56 9.68
N ALA A 90 3.71 11.14 8.42
CA ALA A 90 4.58 11.88 7.50
C ALA A 90 4.03 13.28 7.21
N LEU A 91 2.70 13.42 7.05
CA LEU A 91 2.04 14.71 6.84
C LEU A 91 2.10 15.60 8.09
N ALA A 92 1.91 15.02 9.28
CA ALA A 92 2.01 15.74 10.54
C ALA A 92 3.43 16.29 10.76
N ALA A 93 4.45 15.46 10.51
CA ALA A 93 5.85 15.84 10.64
C ALA A 93 6.23 17.01 9.72
N VAL A 94 5.83 16.98 8.44
CA VAL A 94 6.14 18.10 7.51
C VAL A 94 5.38 19.38 7.88
N LYS A 95 4.15 19.28 8.40
CA LYS A 95 3.40 20.45 8.92
C LYS A 95 4.05 21.06 10.15
N GLY A 96 4.67 20.24 11.00
CA GLY A 96 5.46 20.67 12.14
C GLY A 96 6.90 21.10 11.80
N ALA A 97 7.26 21.17 10.51
CA ALA A 97 8.61 21.45 10.03
C ALA A 97 9.70 20.47 10.51
N ASP A 98 9.32 19.27 10.99
CA ASP A 98 10.26 18.18 11.31
C ASP A 98 10.50 17.34 10.05
N TYR A 99 11.43 17.81 9.22
CA TYR A 99 11.79 17.16 7.97
C TYR A 99 12.47 15.80 8.16
N ALA A 100 13.19 15.61 9.28
CA ALA A 100 13.86 14.36 9.58
C ALA A 100 12.83 13.26 9.93
N ALA A 101 11.82 13.59 10.74
CA ALA A 101 10.72 12.66 10.99
C ALA A 101 9.87 12.43 9.73
N HIS A 102 9.62 13.47 8.93
CA HIS A 102 8.90 13.33 7.66
C HIS A 102 9.57 12.29 6.75
N GLU A 103 10.89 12.39 6.55
CA GLU A 103 11.65 11.44 5.72
C GLU A 103 11.54 10.01 6.27
N ARG A 104 11.73 9.83 7.58
CA ARG A 104 11.63 8.51 8.22
C ARG A 104 10.23 7.90 8.09
N TRP A 105 9.16 8.69 8.15
CA TRP A 105 7.79 8.20 7.96
C TRP A 105 7.46 7.96 6.49
N ALA A 106 7.95 8.81 5.59
CA ALA A 106 7.79 8.65 4.16
C ALA A 106 8.43 7.35 3.65
N ILE A 107 9.62 6.99 4.14
CA ILE A 107 10.27 5.71 3.80
C ILE A 107 9.41 4.53 4.26
N ARG A 108 8.98 4.51 5.54
CA ARG A 108 8.11 3.44 6.06
C ARG A 108 6.82 3.31 5.27
N ASN A 109 6.19 4.44 4.96
CA ASN A 109 4.96 4.47 4.19
C ASN A 109 5.17 3.91 2.78
N PHE A 110 6.27 4.26 2.12
CA PHE A 110 6.59 3.73 0.80
C PHE A 110 6.92 2.23 0.86
N SER A 111 7.61 1.75 1.89
CA SER A 111 7.82 0.31 2.11
C SER A 111 6.49 -0.45 2.21
N LEU A 112 5.51 0.07 2.95
CA LEU A 112 4.17 -0.52 3.04
C LEU A 112 3.41 -0.44 1.70
N THR A 113 3.62 0.61 0.91
CA THR A 113 3.07 0.71 -0.46
C THR A 113 3.67 -0.37 -1.36
N PHE A 114 4.96 -0.67 -1.19
CA PHE A 114 5.68 -1.68 -1.95
C PHE A 114 5.25 -3.12 -1.62
N ALA A 115 4.56 -3.35 -0.50
CA ALA A 115 3.99 -4.65 -0.14
C ALA A 115 3.11 -5.23 -1.26
N ALA A 116 2.43 -4.36 -2.04
CA ALA A 116 1.67 -4.79 -3.21
C ALA A 116 2.53 -5.52 -4.27
N VAL A 117 3.78 -5.09 -4.44
CA VAL A 117 4.78 -5.74 -5.32
C VAL A 117 5.29 -7.03 -4.66
N THR A 118 5.65 -6.99 -3.37
CA THR A 118 6.13 -8.16 -2.61
C THR A 118 5.13 -9.31 -2.67
N ILE A 119 3.83 -9.04 -2.45
CA ILE A 119 2.76 -10.05 -2.52
C ILE A 119 2.70 -10.70 -3.90
N ARG A 120 2.88 -9.94 -4.98
CA ARG A 120 2.82 -10.47 -6.35
C ARG A 120 3.99 -11.39 -6.66
N TRP A 121 5.18 -11.04 -6.17
CA TRP A 121 6.34 -11.92 -6.24
C TRP A 121 6.13 -13.21 -5.43
N GLN A 122 5.64 -13.10 -4.20
CA GLN A 122 5.36 -14.26 -3.36
C GLN A 122 4.26 -15.16 -3.94
N LEU A 123 3.20 -14.58 -4.51
CA LEU A 123 2.16 -15.31 -5.25
C LEU A 123 2.75 -16.08 -6.45
N GLY A 124 3.54 -15.41 -7.28
CA GLY A 124 4.20 -16.03 -8.43
C GLY A 124 5.11 -17.17 -8.01
N ALA A 125 5.89 -17.01 -6.93
CA ALA A 125 6.74 -18.06 -6.39
C ALA A 125 5.96 -19.26 -5.86
N GLY A 126 4.86 -19.03 -5.12
CA GLY A 126 3.99 -20.11 -4.63
C GLY A 126 3.40 -20.94 -5.76
N PHE A 127 2.90 -20.29 -6.81
CA PHE A 127 2.40 -20.97 -8.00
C PHE A 127 3.50 -21.71 -8.78
N ALA A 128 4.70 -21.13 -8.89
CA ALA A 128 5.82 -21.77 -9.58
C ALA A 128 6.27 -23.09 -8.91
N VAL A 129 6.09 -23.23 -7.60
CA VAL A 129 6.39 -24.46 -6.84
C VAL A 129 5.18 -25.41 -6.77
N GLY A 130 4.07 -25.07 -7.43
CA GLY A 130 2.88 -25.93 -7.53
C GLY A 130 2.04 -25.99 -6.23
N ARG A 131 2.18 -25.01 -5.33
CA ARG A 131 1.37 -24.95 -4.12
C ARG A 131 -0.06 -24.47 -4.42
N PRO A 132 -1.09 -25.11 -3.84
CA PRO A 132 -2.44 -24.57 -3.81
C PRO A 132 -2.45 -23.17 -3.17
N PHE A 133 -3.28 -22.27 -3.68
CA PHE A 133 -3.36 -20.87 -3.23
C PHE A 133 -3.67 -20.76 -1.72
N GLU A 134 -4.55 -21.64 -1.25
CA GLU A 134 -5.09 -21.70 0.10
C GLU A 134 -4.01 -22.02 1.14
N ASP A 135 -2.97 -22.77 0.76
CA ASP A 135 -1.89 -23.20 1.65
C ASP A 135 -1.03 -22.03 2.16
N PHE A 136 -0.84 -21.01 1.33
CA PHE A 136 0.14 -19.96 1.58
C PHE A 136 -0.43 -18.54 1.57
N TYR A 137 -1.66 -18.32 1.11
CA TYR A 137 -2.23 -16.96 1.03
C TYR A 137 -2.30 -16.25 2.38
N TRP A 138 -2.56 -16.97 3.47
CA TRP A 138 -2.58 -16.39 4.82
C TRP A 138 -1.22 -15.87 5.27
N MET A 139 -0.12 -16.47 4.81
CA MET A 139 1.23 -16.00 5.13
C MET A 139 1.50 -14.66 4.42
N LEU A 140 1.00 -14.51 3.18
CA LEU A 140 1.22 -13.31 2.37
C LEU A 140 0.72 -12.03 3.03
N SER A 141 -0.36 -12.10 3.82
CA SER A 141 -0.88 -10.93 4.52
C SER A 141 -0.01 -10.44 5.67
N TRP A 142 1.03 -11.19 6.05
CA TRP A 142 1.93 -10.90 7.16
C TRP A 142 3.39 -10.72 6.74
N THR A 143 3.78 -11.28 5.59
CA THR A 143 5.17 -11.30 5.11
C THR A 143 5.46 -10.32 3.96
N CYS A 144 4.50 -9.46 3.64
CA CYS A 144 4.57 -8.53 2.52
C CYS A 144 5.20 -7.18 2.85
#